data_AF-A0A317HRB0-F1
#
_entry.id   AF-A0A317HRB0-F1
#
_cell.length_a   1.000
_cell.length_b   1.000
_cell.length_c   1.000
_cell.angle_alpha   90.00
_cell.angle_beta   90.00
_cell.angle_gamma   90.00
#
_symmetry.space_group_name_H-M   'P 1'
#
loop_
_entity.id
_entity.type
_entity.pdbx_description
1 polymer ?
#
loop_
_entity_poly.entity_id
_entity_poly.type
_entity_poly.pdbx_seq_one_letter_code
_entity_poly.pdbx_strand_id
1 'polypeptide(L)'
;MDDARRRGPAAFRQRAIGAALAACGWFACGGQPSMPPASQPPQVAGTLSAVGVAAPVRIVRDRWGVPHIYATNQDDLFFAQGFVQAQDRLFQMDLWRRSVQGRLAEVLGANFIERDAMTRRMQYRGDMAAEWASYGPDTQDIATAFVRGINAYVDLALQRLPEEFALAGWRPDHWQAADLLNRTDAFLMSTGARDEVLRARLVAALGRNQVDGLAPLVPPSRTEVPRGIDPATISYVLGDALRRVGTAPFFSGLAAAVTEGRPKSS
;
A
#
# COMPACT_ATOMS: atom_id res chain seq x y z
N MET A 1 9.47 55.87 -72.41
CA MET A 1 8.10 56.21 -72.02
C MET A 1 7.75 55.42 -70.76
N ASP A 2 7.76 55.95 -69.55
CA ASP A 2 8.29 57.21 -69.01
C ASP A 2 8.22 57.07 -67.49
N ASP A 3 9.29 57.52 -66.83
CA ASP A 3 9.28 58.44 -65.68
C ASP A 3 8.22 58.15 -64.58
N ALA A 4 8.56 57.43 -63.52
CA ALA A 4 9.18 57.96 -62.29
C ALA A 4 8.44 59.12 -61.60
N ARG A 5 8.06 58.92 -60.33
CA ARG A 5 8.27 59.82 -59.15
C ARG A 5 7.45 59.29 -57.93
N ARG A 6 8.09 58.79 -56.85
CA ARG A 6 8.64 59.51 -55.64
C ARG A 6 7.51 59.87 -54.64
N ARG A 7 7.53 59.65 -53.31
CA ARG A 7 8.51 59.48 -52.19
C ARG A 7 7.72 58.86 -51.00
N GLY A 8 8.21 57.90 -50.19
CA GLY A 8 9.17 57.99 -49.06
C GLY A 8 8.48 57.53 -47.75
N PRO A 9 9.14 57.37 -46.57
CA PRO A 9 10.51 56.97 -46.28
C PRO A 9 10.60 55.65 -45.45
N ALA A 10 11.84 55.18 -45.30
CA ALA A 10 12.25 54.06 -44.46
C ALA A 10 11.87 54.24 -42.98
N ALA A 11 11.62 53.13 -42.29
CA ALA A 11 12.56 52.58 -41.31
C ALA A 11 11.84 51.76 -40.22
N PHE A 12 12.61 50.80 -39.72
CA PHE A 12 12.54 50.22 -38.38
C PHE A 12 11.75 48.92 -38.23
N ARG A 13 12.48 47.91 -37.72
CA ARG A 13 12.03 46.66 -37.10
C ARG A 13 11.99 45.39 -37.95
N GLN A 14 13.14 44.93 -38.48
CA GLN A 14 13.37 43.49 -38.68
C GLN A 14 14.85 43.11 -38.48
N ARG A 15 15.39 43.34 -37.28
CA ARG A 15 16.67 42.76 -36.84
C ARG A 15 16.60 42.39 -35.36
N ALA A 16 15.84 41.35 -35.02
CA ALA A 16 15.89 40.71 -33.69
C ALA A 16 15.23 39.32 -33.66
N ILE A 17 15.21 38.57 -34.76
CA ILE A 17 14.67 37.19 -34.79
C ILE A 17 15.69 36.31 -35.51
N GLY A 18 16.80 36.01 -34.85
CA GLY A 18 17.85 35.19 -35.44
C GLY A 18 18.91 34.68 -34.45
N ALA A 19 18.69 34.86 -33.14
CA ALA A 19 19.65 34.45 -32.11
C ALA A 19 18.98 33.89 -30.83
N ALA A 20 17.75 33.38 -30.94
CA ALA A 20 17.00 32.82 -29.79
C ALA A 20 16.61 31.33 -29.95
N LEU A 21 17.11 30.64 -30.99
CA LEU A 21 16.87 29.21 -31.21
C LEU A 21 18.13 28.34 -31.13
N ALA A 22 19.27 28.90 -30.76
CA ALA A 22 20.54 28.18 -30.56
C ALA A 22 21.06 28.22 -29.10
N ALA A 23 20.25 28.71 -28.15
CA ALA A 23 20.63 28.82 -26.72
C ALA A 23 19.75 27.98 -25.77
N CYS A 24 18.78 27.21 -26.29
CA CYS A 24 17.98 26.27 -25.47
C CYS A 24 18.50 24.83 -25.50
N GLY A 25 19.58 24.54 -26.23
CA GLY A 25 20.12 23.18 -26.38
C GLY A 25 21.08 22.72 -25.27
N TRP A 26 21.52 23.61 -24.36
CA TRP A 26 22.62 23.31 -23.42
C TRP A 26 22.24 23.29 -21.93
N PHE A 27 20.99 23.57 -21.56
CA PHE A 27 20.53 23.47 -20.17
C PHE A 27 19.68 22.22 -19.86
N ALA A 28 19.60 21.25 -20.80
CA ALA A 28 18.90 19.98 -20.60
C ALA A 28 19.82 18.81 -20.17
N CYS A 29 21.03 19.10 -19.68
CA CYS A 29 21.88 18.14 -18.97
C CYS A 29 21.85 18.39 -17.46
N GLY A 30 20.69 18.76 -16.91
CA GLY A 30 20.44 18.70 -15.47
C GLY A 30 20.36 17.24 -15.07
N GLY A 31 21.47 16.74 -14.51
CA GLY A 31 21.69 15.41 -13.91
C GLY A 31 20.59 14.37 -14.12
N GLN A 32 20.87 13.35 -14.92
CA GLN A 32 20.15 12.09 -14.72
C GLN A 32 20.31 11.72 -13.24
N PRO A 33 19.23 11.38 -12.52
CA PRO A 33 19.38 10.86 -11.17
C PRO A 33 20.37 9.71 -11.27
N SER A 34 21.51 9.85 -10.60
CA SER A 34 22.53 8.81 -10.59
C SER A 34 21.83 7.54 -10.15
N MET A 35 21.76 6.52 -11.04
CA MET A 35 21.16 5.26 -10.65
C MET A 35 21.83 4.80 -9.36
N PRO A 36 21.05 4.43 -8.32
CA PRO A 36 21.65 3.88 -7.12
C PRO A 36 22.54 2.70 -7.53
N PRO A 37 23.68 2.50 -6.84
CA PRO A 37 24.57 1.39 -7.15
C PRO A 37 23.78 0.08 -7.13
N ALA A 38 24.05 -0.81 -8.09
CA ALA A 38 23.32 -2.06 -8.24
C ALA A 38 23.24 -2.82 -6.89
N SER A 39 22.01 -3.01 -6.42
CA SER A 39 21.70 -3.86 -5.28
C SER A 39 22.11 -5.29 -5.62
N GLN A 40 22.79 -5.96 -4.68
CA GLN A 40 23.05 -7.39 -4.83
C GLN A 40 21.83 -8.16 -4.35
N PRO A 41 21.48 -9.27 -5.02
CA PRO A 41 20.44 -10.15 -4.53
C PRO A 41 20.83 -10.73 -3.15
N PRO A 42 19.85 -11.16 -2.35
CA PRO A 42 20.13 -11.77 -1.06
C PRO A 42 21.03 -12.99 -1.19
N GLN A 43 21.83 -13.24 -0.15
CA GLN A 43 22.62 -14.48 -0.05
C GLN A 43 21.70 -15.69 0.21
N VAL A 44 21.49 -16.51 -0.82
CA VAL A 44 20.62 -17.71 -0.76
C VAL A 44 21.38 -19.03 -0.59
N ALA A 45 22.71 -18.99 -0.53
CA ALA A 45 23.57 -20.16 -0.40
C ALA A 45 24.71 -19.93 0.60
N GLY A 46 25.30 -21.03 1.08
CA GLY A 46 26.33 -21.01 2.12
C GLY A 46 25.75 -20.97 3.53
N THR A 47 26.56 -20.49 4.47
CA THR A 47 26.19 -20.44 5.89
C THR A 47 26.00 -19.00 6.32
N LEU A 48 24.87 -18.72 6.97
CA LEU A 48 24.57 -17.46 7.63
C LEU A 48 24.48 -17.69 9.14
N SER A 49 25.10 -16.83 9.92
CA SER A 49 24.92 -16.79 11.37
C SER A 49 23.84 -15.78 11.69
N ALA A 50 22.80 -16.21 12.39
CA ALA A 50 21.73 -15.36 12.87
C ALA A 50 21.64 -15.46 14.39
N VAL A 51 21.45 -14.32 15.06
CA VAL A 51 21.18 -14.28 16.50
C VAL A 51 19.76 -14.81 16.73
N GLY A 52 19.60 -15.67 17.74
CA GLY A 52 18.29 -16.19 18.14
C GLY A 52 17.89 -17.53 17.53
N VAL A 53 18.82 -18.22 16.86
CA VAL A 53 18.68 -19.63 16.46
C VAL A 53 19.45 -20.51 17.44
N ALA A 54 18.79 -21.52 18.00
CA ALA A 54 19.38 -22.39 19.03
C ALA A 54 20.16 -23.58 18.42
N ALA A 55 19.69 -24.12 17.30
CA ALA A 55 20.30 -25.24 16.59
C ALA A 55 20.38 -24.98 15.07
N PRO A 56 21.32 -25.60 14.34
CA PRO A 56 21.45 -25.39 12.90
C PRO A 56 20.15 -25.70 12.13
N VAL A 57 19.71 -24.75 11.30
CA VAL A 57 18.59 -24.92 10.37
C VAL A 57 19.11 -25.07 8.95
N ARG A 58 18.66 -26.10 8.24
CA ARG A 58 19.03 -26.33 6.83
C ARG A 58 17.90 -25.88 5.91
N ILE A 59 18.21 -24.98 4.99
CA ILE A 59 17.28 -24.47 3.97
C ILE A 59 17.75 -24.98 2.61
N VAL A 60 16.88 -25.68 1.89
CA VAL A 60 17.15 -26.15 0.53
C VAL A 60 16.14 -25.50 -0.40
N ARG A 61 16.60 -24.70 -1.36
CA ARG A 61 15.73 -24.18 -2.42
C ARG A 61 15.70 -25.15 -3.58
N ASP A 62 14.50 -25.48 -4.05
CA ASP A 62 14.33 -26.33 -5.22
C ASP A 62 14.62 -25.57 -6.53
N ARG A 63 14.41 -26.23 -7.67
CA ARG A 63 14.63 -25.65 -9.01
C ARG A 63 13.72 -24.45 -9.32
N TRP A 64 12.64 -24.26 -8.56
CA TRP A 64 11.69 -23.15 -8.70
C TRP A 64 11.94 -22.05 -7.66
N GLY A 65 12.98 -22.20 -6.82
CA GLY A 65 13.30 -21.28 -5.75
C GLY A 65 12.45 -21.48 -4.49
N VAL A 66 11.63 -22.54 -4.41
CA VAL A 66 10.79 -22.81 -3.25
C VAL A 66 11.66 -23.31 -2.09
N PRO A 67 11.62 -22.66 -0.92
CA PRO A 67 12.45 -23.05 0.22
C PRO A 67 11.83 -24.21 1.00
N HIS A 68 12.61 -25.27 1.18
CA HIS A 68 12.34 -26.40 2.08
C HIS A 68 13.19 -26.25 3.35
N ILE A 69 12.53 -26.08 4.49
CA ILE A 69 13.17 -25.76 5.77
C ILE A 69 13.20 -27.01 6.66
N TYR A 70 14.37 -27.37 7.16
CA TYR A 70 14.59 -28.49 8.06
C TYR A 70 15.24 -27.99 9.36
N ALA A 71 14.52 -28.09 10.48
CA ALA A 71 14.98 -27.71 11.81
C ALA A 71 14.71 -28.85 12.81
N THR A 72 15.38 -28.81 13.97
CA THR A 72 15.23 -29.82 15.04
C THR A 72 14.22 -29.43 16.10
N ASN A 73 13.73 -28.19 16.09
CA ASN A 73 12.71 -27.70 17.00
C ASN A 73 11.81 -26.66 16.29
N GLN A 74 10.66 -26.39 16.90
CA GLN A 74 9.61 -25.55 16.35
C GLN A 74 10.00 -24.06 16.28
N ASP A 75 10.69 -23.56 17.31
CA ASP A 75 11.08 -22.15 17.41
C ASP A 75 12.05 -21.76 16.28
N ASP A 76 13.10 -22.57 16.07
CA ASP A 76 14.06 -22.39 14.97
C ASP A 76 13.42 -22.58 13.59
N LEU A 77 12.44 -23.50 13.47
CA LEU A 77 11.69 -23.71 12.21
C LEU A 77 10.96 -22.44 11.79
N PHE A 78 10.17 -21.85 12.69
CA PHE A 78 9.38 -20.66 12.39
C PHE A 78 10.25 -19.41 12.28
N PHE A 79 11.33 -19.31 13.06
CA PHE A 79 12.36 -18.30 12.85
C PHE A 79 12.90 -18.35 11.41
N ALA A 80 13.33 -19.53 10.95
CA ALA A 80 13.85 -19.67 9.60
C ALA A 80 12.78 -19.40 8.53
N GLN A 81 11.52 -19.77 8.77
CA GLN A 81 10.41 -19.45 7.88
C GLN A 81 10.23 -17.94 7.71
N GLY A 82 10.23 -17.18 8.80
CA GLY A 82 10.14 -15.72 8.75
C GLY A 82 11.33 -15.08 8.06
N PHE A 83 12.55 -15.55 8.37
CA PHE A 83 13.77 -15.07 7.74
C PHE A 83 13.77 -15.28 6.23
N VAL A 84 13.44 -16.50 5.77
CA VAL A 84 13.42 -16.85 4.34
C VAL A 84 12.30 -16.11 3.60
N GLN A 85 11.13 -15.96 4.22
CA GLN A 85 10.04 -15.22 3.61
C GLN A 85 10.39 -13.74 3.43
N ALA A 86 11.02 -13.12 4.44
CA ALA A 86 11.54 -11.77 4.32
C ALA A 86 12.65 -11.70 3.26
N GLN A 87 13.54 -12.69 3.21
CA GLN A 87 14.59 -12.79 2.20
C GLN A 87 14.04 -12.69 0.78
N ASP A 88 12.92 -13.36 0.51
CA ASP A 88 12.34 -13.42 -0.83
C ASP A 88 11.35 -12.28 -1.11
N ARG A 89 10.68 -11.73 -0.09
CA ARG A 89 9.48 -10.88 -0.26
C ARG A 89 9.42 -9.64 0.64
N LEU A 90 10.53 -9.18 1.24
CA LEU A 90 10.50 -8.10 2.24
C LEU A 90 9.73 -6.85 1.78
N PHE A 91 9.94 -6.38 0.54
CA PHE A 91 9.25 -5.19 0.03
C PHE A 91 7.73 -5.38 -0.06
N GLN A 92 7.28 -6.52 -0.60
CA GLN A 92 5.87 -6.90 -0.66
C GLN A 92 5.26 -6.96 0.74
N MET A 93 5.95 -7.62 1.67
CA MET A 93 5.52 -7.77 3.05
C MET A 93 5.40 -6.41 3.75
N ASP A 94 6.39 -5.52 3.60
CA ASP A 94 6.37 -4.18 4.20
C ASP A 94 5.21 -3.34 3.67
N LEU A 95 4.99 -3.35 2.35
CA LEU A 95 3.89 -2.62 1.72
C LEU A 95 2.52 -3.14 2.20
N TRP A 96 2.35 -4.46 2.30
CA TRP A 96 1.12 -5.06 2.82
C TRP A 96 0.91 -4.75 4.30
N ARG A 97 1.95 -4.82 5.12
CA ARG A 97 1.88 -4.43 6.53
C ARG A 97 1.46 -2.97 6.68
N ARG A 98 2.08 -2.04 5.94
CA ARG A 98 1.70 -0.62 5.94
C ARG A 98 0.27 -0.42 5.48
N SER A 99 -0.15 -1.16 4.45
CA SER A 99 -1.52 -1.18 3.95
C SER A 99 -2.52 -1.51 5.05
N VAL A 100 -2.30 -2.58 5.81
CA VAL A 100 -3.26 -3.02 6.85
C VAL A 100 -3.11 -2.24 8.17
N GLN A 101 -1.97 -1.59 8.40
CA GLN A 101 -1.76 -0.67 9.53
C GLN A 101 -2.29 0.76 9.28
N GLY A 102 -2.64 1.10 8.03
CA GLY A 102 -2.99 2.47 7.66
C GLY A 102 -1.78 3.40 7.76
N ARG A 103 -0.69 3.02 7.08
CA ARG A 103 0.62 3.68 7.04
C ARG A 103 1.18 3.83 5.62
N LEU A 104 0.36 3.68 4.58
CA LEU A 104 0.81 3.86 3.20
C LEU A 104 1.17 5.31 2.89
N ALA A 105 0.49 6.28 3.48
CA ALA A 105 0.74 7.70 3.27
C ALA A 105 2.15 8.13 3.71
N GLU A 106 2.78 7.38 4.63
CA GLU A 106 4.17 7.59 5.05
C GLU A 106 5.17 7.40 3.91
N VAL A 107 4.86 6.53 2.93
CA VAL A 107 5.80 6.11 1.88
C VAL A 107 5.28 6.35 0.45
N LEU A 108 3.96 6.46 0.27
CA LEU A 108 3.30 6.71 -1.02
C LEU A 108 2.63 8.11 -1.10
N GLY A 109 2.68 8.89 -0.02
CA GLY A 109 2.24 10.28 0.00
C GLY A 109 0.74 10.50 0.25
N ALA A 110 0.33 11.76 0.11
CA ALA A 110 -0.94 12.28 0.62
C ALA A 110 -2.20 11.60 0.04
N ASN A 111 -2.12 11.02 -1.16
CA ASN A 111 -3.23 10.31 -1.79
C ASN A 111 -3.75 9.12 -0.96
N PHE A 112 -2.95 8.62 -0.01
CA PHE A 112 -3.30 7.50 0.84
C PHE A 112 -3.85 7.90 2.22
N ILE A 113 -3.89 9.20 2.58
CA ILE A 113 -4.30 9.66 3.92
C ILE A 113 -5.71 9.19 4.28
N GLU A 114 -6.69 9.39 3.39
CA GLU A 114 -8.08 9.01 3.66
C GLU A 114 -8.25 7.49 3.80
N ARG A 115 -7.51 6.73 2.98
CA ARG A 115 -7.48 5.27 3.06
C ARG A 115 -6.92 4.84 4.42
N ASP A 116 -5.76 5.36 4.79
CA ASP A 116 -5.07 5.05 6.03
C ASP A 116 -5.91 5.42 7.26
N ALA A 117 -6.55 6.59 7.24
CA ALA A 117 -7.46 7.02 8.28
C ALA A 117 -8.63 6.03 8.45
N MET A 118 -9.21 5.55 7.35
CA MET A 118 -10.29 4.56 7.42
C MET A 118 -9.81 3.18 7.87
N THR A 119 -8.65 2.70 7.38
CA THR A 119 -8.02 1.47 7.88
C THR A 119 -7.83 1.53 9.39
N ARG A 120 -7.31 2.65 9.92
CA ARG A 120 -7.13 2.82 11.36
C ARG A 120 -8.46 2.82 12.13
N ARG A 121 -9.56 3.33 11.57
CA ARG A 121 -10.88 3.27 12.22
C ARG A 121 -11.41 1.83 12.36
N MET A 122 -11.01 0.94 11.46
CA MET A 122 -11.42 -0.48 11.45
C MET A 122 -10.51 -1.40 12.27
N GLN A 123 -9.37 -0.90 12.74
CA GLN A 123 -8.46 -1.70 13.56
C GLN A 123 -9.10 -2.16 14.86
N TYR A 124 -8.89 -3.43 15.17
CA TYR A 124 -9.20 -4.00 16.47
C TYR A 124 -8.38 -3.30 17.56
N ARG A 125 -9.06 -2.90 18.64
CA ARG A 125 -8.47 -2.22 19.81
C ARG A 125 -8.88 -2.89 21.13
N GLY A 126 -9.32 -4.14 21.06
CA GLY A 126 -9.67 -4.90 22.25
C GLY A 126 -8.43 -5.45 22.96
N ASP A 127 -8.68 -6.34 23.91
CA ASP A 127 -7.61 -6.97 24.69
C ASP A 127 -6.82 -7.97 23.83
N MET A 128 -5.54 -7.67 23.61
CA MET A 128 -4.65 -8.51 22.82
C MET A 128 -4.36 -9.85 23.51
N ALA A 129 -4.39 -9.91 24.85
CA ALA A 129 -4.21 -11.17 25.57
C ALA A 129 -5.39 -12.12 25.30
N ALA A 130 -6.62 -11.58 25.34
CA ALA A 130 -7.82 -12.33 24.98
C ALA A 130 -7.80 -12.76 23.50
N GLU A 131 -7.35 -11.89 22.58
CA GLU A 131 -7.20 -12.24 21.17
C GLU A 131 -6.21 -13.39 20.98
N TRP A 132 -5.00 -13.34 21.56
CA TRP A 132 -4.03 -14.45 21.49
C TRP A 132 -4.59 -15.75 22.08
N ALA A 133 -5.31 -15.67 23.20
CA ALA A 133 -5.93 -16.82 23.84
C ALA A 133 -7.06 -17.46 23.01
N SER A 134 -7.57 -16.78 21.98
CA SER A 134 -8.57 -17.35 21.06
C SER A 134 -7.99 -18.32 20.02
N TYR A 135 -6.65 -18.36 19.87
CA TYR A 135 -5.94 -19.28 18.98
C TYR A 135 -5.40 -20.50 19.72
N GLY A 136 -4.71 -21.38 18.98
CA GLY A 136 -3.98 -22.50 19.59
C GLY A 136 -2.95 -22.01 20.62
N PRO A 137 -2.68 -22.79 21.68
CA PRO A 137 -1.85 -22.36 22.81
C PRO A 137 -0.40 -22.01 22.44
N ASP A 138 0.09 -22.50 21.30
CA ASP A 138 1.43 -22.27 20.76
C ASP A 138 1.50 -21.13 19.73
N THR A 139 0.36 -20.54 19.36
CA THR A 139 0.27 -19.58 18.23
C THR A 139 1.09 -18.31 18.50
N GLN A 140 1.04 -17.77 19.72
CA GLN A 140 1.78 -16.56 20.06
C GLN A 140 3.29 -16.79 20.03
N ASP A 141 3.75 -17.95 20.49
CA ASP A 141 5.17 -18.32 20.47
C ASP A 141 5.66 -18.52 19.03
N ILE A 142 4.88 -19.23 18.20
CA ILE A 142 5.14 -19.40 16.76
C ILE A 142 5.22 -18.05 16.05
N ALA A 143 4.23 -17.17 16.26
CA ALA A 143 4.18 -15.84 15.66
C ALA A 143 5.39 -14.98 16.08
N THR A 144 5.79 -15.08 17.34
CA THR A 144 6.96 -14.39 17.88
C THR A 144 8.23 -14.90 17.22
N ALA A 145 8.42 -16.21 17.11
CA ALA A 145 9.58 -16.81 16.44
C ALA A 145 9.67 -16.40 14.97
N PHE A 146 8.55 -16.47 14.26
CA PHE A 146 8.45 -16.02 12.87
C PHE A 146 8.85 -14.55 12.70
N VAL A 147 8.34 -13.66 13.55
CA VAL A 147 8.68 -12.24 13.50
C VAL A 147 10.14 -11.97 13.85
N ARG A 148 10.73 -12.71 14.80
CA ARG A 148 12.18 -12.62 15.06
C ARG A 148 13.00 -12.94 13.81
N GLY A 149 12.59 -13.97 13.05
CA GLY A 149 13.19 -14.31 11.77
C GLY A 149 13.11 -13.19 10.74
N ILE A 150 11.93 -12.57 10.58
CA ILE A 150 11.74 -11.41 9.70
C ILE A 150 12.68 -10.27 10.12
N ASN A 151 12.71 -9.95 11.41
CA ASN A 151 13.50 -8.85 11.95
C ASN A 151 15.01 -9.08 11.78
N ALA A 152 15.49 -10.32 11.93
CA ALA A 152 16.87 -10.65 11.64
C ALA A 152 17.23 -10.38 10.17
N TYR A 153 16.31 -10.61 9.22
CA TYR A 153 16.56 -10.22 7.82
C TYR A 153 16.41 -8.71 7.59
N VAL A 154 15.49 -8.03 8.28
CA VAL A 154 15.38 -6.55 8.24
C VAL A 154 16.70 -5.91 8.66
N ASP A 155 17.35 -6.41 9.71
CA ASP A 155 18.65 -5.91 10.17
C ASP A 155 19.74 -6.03 9.10
N LEU A 156 19.74 -7.12 8.33
CA LEU A 156 20.65 -7.30 7.18
C LEU A 156 20.28 -6.34 6.03
N ALA A 157 18.99 -6.23 5.72
CA ALA A 157 18.49 -5.35 4.67
C ALA A 157 18.77 -3.87 4.96
N LEU A 158 18.79 -3.45 6.23
CA LEU A 158 19.11 -2.07 6.60
C LEU A 158 20.59 -1.71 6.36
N GLN A 159 21.49 -2.69 6.43
CA GLN A 159 22.91 -2.51 6.09
C GLN A 159 23.10 -2.33 4.59
N ARG A 160 22.29 -3.02 3.78
CA ARG A 160 22.27 -2.89 2.33
C ARG A 160 20.86 -3.09 1.78
N LEU A 161 20.22 -1.98 1.42
CA LEU A 161 18.82 -1.99 1.01
C LEU A 161 18.61 -2.84 -0.27
N PRO A 162 17.54 -3.65 -0.31
CA PRO A 162 17.06 -4.25 -1.55
C PRO A 162 16.72 -3.18 -2.59
N GLU A 163 16.74 -3.58 -3.87
CA GLU A 163 16.55 -2.68 -5.01
C GLU A 163 15.28 -1.85 -4.90
N GLU A 164 14.19 -2.53 -4.53
CA GLU A 164 12.85 -1.95 -4.49
C GLU A 164 12.78 -0.84 -3.45
N PHE A 165 13.40 -1.02 -2.28
CA PHE A 165 13.49 0.01 -1.25
C PHE A 165 14.38 1.18 -1.67
N ALA A 166 15.52 0.89 -2.30
CA ALA A 166 16.43 1.91 -2.79
C ALA A 166 15.79 2.80 -3.88
N LEU A 167 15.06 2.18 -4.82
CA LEU A 167 14.33 2.88 -5.87
C LEU A 167 13.11 3.63 -5.34
N ALA A 168 12.37 3.04 -4.40
CA ALA A 168 11.17 3.64 -3.84
C ALA A 168 11.46 4.75 -2.81
N GLY A 169 12.70 4.81 -2.30
CA GLY A 169 13.15 5.89 -1.41
C GLY A 169 12.72 5.75 0.04
N TRP A 170 12.36 4.54 0.51
CA TRP A 170 12.07 4.28 1.92
C TRP A 170 12.80 3.04 2.45
N ARG A 171 12.75 2.84 3.77
CA ARG A 171 13.43 1.74 4.47
C ARG A 171 12.41 0.79 5.11
N PRO A 172 12.71 -0.52 5.22
CA PRO A 172 11.87 -1.45 5.97
C PRO A 172 11.91 -1.14 7.47
N ASP A 173 10.78 -1.31 8.17
CA ASP A 173 10.70 -1.22 9.64
C ASP A 173 10.66 -2.62 10.29
N HIS A 174 11.06 -2.74 11.56
CA HIS A 174 10.88 -3.95 12.36
C HIS A 174 9.41 -4.30 12.57
N TRP A 175 9.14 -5.59 12.68
CA TRP A 175 7.84 -6.22 12.84
C TRP A 175 7.58 -6.61 14.30
N GLN A 176 6.31 -6.68 14.66
CA GLN A 176 5.83 -7.21 15.93
C GLN A 176 4.92 -8.41 15.70
N ALA A 177 4.85 -9.36 16.64
CA ALA A 177 3.95 -10.52 16.53
C ALA A 177 2.49 -10.11 16.31
N ALA A 178 2.06 -9.00 16.92
CA ALA A 178 0.72 -8.45 16.75
C ALA A 178 0.43 -7.95 15.32
N ASP A 179 1.46 -7.70 14.49
CA ASP A 179 1.26 -7.33 13.08
C ASP A 179 0.58 -8.45 12.28
N LEU A 180 0.74 -9.70 12.70
CA LEU A 180 0.13 -10.88 12.07
C LEU A 180 -1.36 -11.02 12.37
N LEU A 181 -1.87 -10.34 13.41
CA LEU A 181 -3.27 -10.42 13.84
C LEU A 181 -4.19 -9.42 13.13
N ASN A 182 -3.67 -8.68 12.14
CA ASN A 182 -4.47 -7.70 11.43
C ASN A 182 -5.61 -8.35 10.62
N ARG A 183 -6.82 -7.80 10.73
CA ARG A 183 -8.04 -8.31 10.08
C ARG A 183 -8.59 -7.42 8.96
N THR A 184 -7.86 -6.37 8.58
CA THR A 184 -8.35 -5.37 7.62
C THR A 184 -8.80 -6.04 6.32
N ASP A 185 -8.06 -7.03 5.82
CA ASP A 185 -8.42 -7.73 4.58
C ASP A 185 -9.68 -8.60 4.72
N ALA A 186 -9.91 -9.23 5.87
CA ALA A 186 -11.13 -10.01 6.12
C ALA A 186 -12.38 -9.11 6.09
N PHE A 187 -12.28 -7.89 6.61
CA PHE A 187 -13.34 -6.90 6.50
C PHE A 187 -13.62 -6.51 5.04
N LEU A 188 -12.57 -6.39 4.23
CA LEU A 188 -12.69 -6.04 2.80
C LEU A 188 -13.29 -7.14 1.95
N MET A 189 -13.11 -8.40 2.34
CA MET A 189 -13.74 -9.55 1.68
C MET A 189 -15.22 -9.71 2.05
N SER A 190 -15.70 -9.02 3.08
CA SER A 190 -17.12 -8.96 3.40
C SER A 190 -17.84 -7.96 2.49
N THR A 191 -18.60 -8.45 1.50
CA THR A 191 -19.36 -7.57 0.59
C THR A 191 -20.59 -6.95 1.25
N GLY A 192 -21.09 -7.57 2.33
CA GLY A 192 -22.32 -7.17 3.02
C GLY A 192 -22.35 -5.71 3.43
N ALA A 193 -21.26 -5.16 3.98
CA ALA A 193 -21.25 -3.77 4.45
C ALA A 193 -21.47 -2.75 3.31
N ARG A 194 -20.94 -3.01 2.11
CA ARG A 194 -21.15 -2.10 0.96
C ARG A 194 -22.56 -2.22 0.41
N ASP A 195 -23.08 -3.45 0.33
CA ASP A 195 -24.42 -3.74 -0.18
C ASP A 195 -25.50 -3.19 0.78
N GLU A 196 -25.28 -3.26 2.09
CA GLU A 196 -26.15 -2.67 3.11
C GLU A 196 -26.19 -1.14 3.04
N VAL A 197 -25.04 -0.48 2.87
CA VAL A 197 -24.99 0.97 2.69
C VAL A 197 -25.71 1.39 1.40
N LEU A 198 -25.54 0.64 0.30
CA LEU A 198 -26.27 0.89 -0.93
C LEU A 198 -27.78 0.71 -0.73
N ARG A 199 -28.20 -0.40 -0.11
CA ARG A 199 -29.61 -0.70 0.18
C ARG A 199 -30.24 0.37 1.06
N ALA A 200 -29.58 0.80 2.13
CA ALA A 200 -30.08 1.85 3.02
C ALA A 200 -30.36 3.16 2.24
N ARG A 201 -29.46 3.52 1.32
CA ARG A 201 -29.63 4.70 0.47
C ARG A 201 -30.76 4.55 -0.54
N LEU A 202 -30.92 3.36 -1.13
CA LEU A 202 -32.06 3.06 -1.98
C LEU A 202 -33.38 3.14 -1.18
N VAL A 203 -33.39 2.66 0.07
CA VAL A 203 -34.57 2.75 0.95
C VAL A 203 -34.91 4.21 1.27
N ALA A 204 -33.90 5.05 1.54
CA ALA A 204 -34.11 6.48 1.76
C ALA A 204 -34.67 7.21 0.52
N ALA A 205 -34.26 6.80 -0.68
CA ALA A 205 -34.66 7.46 -1.93
C ALA A 205 -35.99 6.94 -2.52
N LEU A 206 -36.24 5.64 -2.41
CA LEU A 206 -37.33 4.94 -3.13
C LEU A 206 -38.38 4.32 -2.20
N GLY A 207 -38.06 4.21 -0.90
CA GLY A 207 -38.87 3.47 0.06
C GLY A 207 -38.70 1.95 -0.06
N ARG A 208 -38.92 1.25 1.07
CA ARG A 208 -38.66 -0.19 1.22
C ARG A 208 -39.29 -1.06 0.14
N ASN A 209 -40.55 -0.82 -0.19
CA ASN A 209 -41.31 -1.66 -1.13
C ASN A 209 -40.69 -1.65 -2.54
N GLN A 210 -40.17 -0.51 -3.00
CA GLN A 210 -39.53 -0.42 -4.32
C GLN A 210 -38.18 -1.12 -4.31
N VAL A 211 -37.42 -0.99 -3.21
CA VAL A 211 -36.11 -1.65 -3.05
C VAL A 211 -36.22 -3.16 -3.03
N ASP A 212 -37.22 -3.72 -2.34
CA ASP A 212 -37.44 -5.18 -2.30
C ASP A 212 -37.68 -5.76 -3.72
N GLY A 213 -38.28 -4.98 -4.62
CA GLY A 213 -38.47 -5.37 -6.03
C GLY A 213 -37.21 -5.19 -6.90
N LEU A 214 -36.43 -4.14 -6.67
CA LEU A 214 -35.23 -3.81 -7.48
C LEU A 214 -33.99 -4.60 -7.06
N ALA A 215 -33.85 -4.89 -5.77
CA ALA A 215 -32.71 -5.57 -5.17
C ALA A 215 -33.21 -6.56 -4.11
N PRO A 216 -33.72 -7.73 -4.50
CA PRO A 216 -34.22 -8.73 -3.55
C PRO A 216 -33.10 -9.27 -2.64
N LEU A 217 -33.46 -9.66 -1.42
CA LEU A 217 -32.55 -10.31 -0.46
C LEU A 217 -32.38 -11.81 -0.78
N VAL A 218 -31.25 -12.39 -0.36
CA VAL A 218 -30.96 -13.81 -0.46
C VAL A 218 -30.55 -14.35 0.93
N PRO A 219 -31.31 -15.27 1.54
CA PRO A 219 -32.59 -15.81 1.07
C PRO A 219 -33.70 -14.75 0.98
N PRO A 220 -34.77 -14.99 0.20
CA PRO A 220 -35.86 -14.02 0.02
C PRO A 220 -36.48 -13.60 1.35
N SER A 221 -36.44 -12.30 1.62
CA SER A 221 -37.04 -11.66 2.79
C SER A 221 -37.36 -10.19 2.48
N ARG A 222 -38.09 -9.53 3.38
CA ARG A 222 -38.41 -8.10 3.26
C ARG A 222 -37.32 -7.25 3.88
N THR A 223 -37.02 -6.10 3.28
CA THR A 223 -36.07 -5.15 3.87
C THR A 223 -36.65 -4.57 5.17
N GLU A 224 -35.95 -4.82 6.28
CA GLU A 224 -36.25 -4.23 7.58
C GLU A 224 -35.25 -3.13 7.91
N VAL A 225 -35.74 -2.04 8.50
CA VAL A 225 -34.88 -0.96 9.03
C VAL A 225 -34.87 -1.13 10.55
N PRO A 226 -33.70 -1.38 11.17
CA PRO A 226 -33.61 -1.50 12.63
C PRO A 226 -34.14 -0.25 13.34
N ARG A 227 -34.73 -0.45 14.52
CA ARG A 227 -35.26 0.67 15.33
C ARG A 227 -34.15 1.68 15.62
N GLY A 228 -34.46 2.96 15.49
CA GLY A 228 -33.53 4.05 15.80
C GLY A 228 -32.53 4.38 14.68
N ILE A 229 -32.58 3.66 13.55
CA ILE A 229 -31.77 3.99 12.37
C ILE A 229 -32.65 4.76 11.37
N ASP A 230 -32.21 5.95 10.99
CA ASP A 230 -32.74 6.69 9.85
C ASP A 230 -31.84 6.46 8.63
N PRO A 231 -32.27 5.71 7.60
CA PRO A 231 -31.49 5.47 6.41
C PRO A 231 -31.06 6.73 5.66
N ALA A 232 -31.79 7.85 5.81
CA ALA A 232 -31.42 9.12 5.19
C ALA A 232 -30.12 9.71 5.76
N THR A 233 -29.72 9.31 6.97
CA THR A 233 -28.46 9.73 7.61
C THR A 233 -27.24 8.95 7.11
N ILE A 234 -27.44 7.82 6.42
CA ILE A 234 -26.37 6.98 5.90
C ILE A 234 -25.85 7.58 4.58
N SER A 235 -24.74 8.32 4.67
CA SER A 235 -24.18 9.07 3.54
C SER A 235 -23.31 8.23 2.60
N TYR A 236 -23.06 8.78 1.40
CA TYR A 236 -22.13 8.20 0.42
C TYR A 236 -20.68 8.14 0.94
N VAL A 237 -20.32 8.95 1.95
CA VAL A 237 -18.97 9.00 2.52
C VAL A 237 -18.59 7.64 3.10
N LEU A 238 -19.53 6.94 3.74
CA LEU A 238 -19.28 5.61 4.27
C LEU A 238 -19.04 4.60 3.14
N GLY A 239 -19.87 4.62 2.10
CA GLY A 239 -19.71 3.74 0.94
C GLY A 239 -18.43 4.00 0.13
N ASP A 240 -18.03 5.26 -0.02
CA ASP A 240 -16.77 5.67 -0.65
C ASP A 240 -15.58 5.21 0.17
N ALA A 241 -15.63 5.40 1.49
CA ALA A 241 -14.55 5.01 2.37
C ALA A 241 -14.37 3.48 2.42
N LEU A 242 -15.46 2.71 2.48
CA LEU A 242 -15.43 1.25 2.37
C LEU A 242 -14.80 0.78 1.05
N ARG A 243 -15.06 1.49 -0.06
CA ARG A 243 -14.43 1.21 -1.36
C ARG A 243 -12.93 1.52 -1.37
N ARG A 244 -12.52 2.64 -0.77
CA ARG A 244 -11.11 3.08 -0.72
C ARG A 244 -10.21 2.16 0.09
N VAL A 245 -10.67 1.67 1.26
CA VAL A 245 -9.88 0.70 2.06
C VAL A 245 -9.61 -0.57 1.27
N GLY A 246 -10.62 -1.04 0.50
CA GLY A 246 -10.57 -2.29 -0.25
C GLY A 246 -9.88 -2.23 -1.59
N THR A 247 -9.34 -1.07 -1.97
CA THR A 247 -8.56 -1.01 -3.19
C THR A 247 -7.14 -1.44 -2.87
N ALA A 248 -6.73 -2.58 -3.44
CA ALA A 248 -5.35 -3.00 -3.36
C ALA A 248 -4.44 -1.85 -3.86
N PRO A 249 -3.30 -1.59 -3.20
CA PRO A 249 -2.47 -0.41 -3.46
C PRO A 249 -2.04 -0.27 -4.93
N PHE A 250 -2.05 -1.39 -5.67
CA PHE A 250 -1.65 -1.49 -7.07
C PHE A 250 -2.68 -0.97 -8.09
N PHE A 251 -3.98 -0.87 -7.77
CA PHE A 251 -5.01 -0.67 -8.80
C PHE A 251 -5.64 0.73 -8.88
N SER A 252 -5.38 1.65 -7.96
CA SER A 252 -6.00 3.00 -8.07
C SER A 252 -5.21 4.18 -7.50
N GLY A 253 -4.39 3.99 -6.46
CA GLY A 253 -3.75 5.11 -5.75
C GLY A 253 -2.51 5.67 -6.44
N LEU A 254 -1.74 4.82 -7.14
CA LEU A 254 -0.49 5.20 -7.80
C LEU A 254 -0.67 6.04 -9.07
N ALA A 255 -1.83 5.95 -9.72
CA ALA A 255 -2.13 6.67 -10.97
C ALA A 255 -2.82 8.03 -10.75
N ALA A 256 -3.32 8.31 -9.54
CA ALA A 256 -3.96 9.58 -9.24
C ALA A 256 -2.91 10.68 -9.07
N ALA A 257 -3.13 11.85 -9.69
CA ALA A 257 -2.29 13.02 -9.47
C ALA A 257 -2.22 13.33 -7.97
N VAL A 258 -1.02 13.58 -7.43
CA VAL A 258 -0.84 13.99 -6.04
C VAL A 258 -1.55 15.33 -5.85
N THR A 259 -2.66 15.34 -5.12
CA THR A 259 -3.29 16.60 -4.73
C THR A 259 -2.45 17.22 -3.63
N GLU A 260 -1.62 18.21 -3.98
CA GLU A 260 -1.03 19.12 -2.99
C GLU A 260 -2.17 19.79 -2.24
N GLY A 261 -2.23 19.55 -0.93
CA GLY A 261 -3.23 20.15 -0.06
C GLY A 261 -3.08 21.67 -0.06
N ARG A 262 -3.84 22.36 -0.91
CA ARG A 262 -4.03 23.81 -0.75
C ARG A 262 -4.82 24.01 0.55
N PRO A 263 -4.29 24.75 1.53
CA PRO A 263 -5.08 25.13 2.69
C PRO A 263 -6.32 25.87 2.20
N LYS A 264 -7.50 25.47 2.68
CA LYS A 264 -8.73 26.22 2.45
C LYS A 264 -8.51 27.63 2.98
N SER A 265 -8.44 28.62 2.09
CA SER A 265 -8.59 30.01 2.47
C SER A 265 -9.99 30.19 3.02
N SER A 266 -10.03 30.85 4.18
CA SER A 266 -11.15 31.35 4.98
C SER A 266 -12.51 31.46 4.30
#